data_AF-A0A8J7IWH3-F1
#
_entry.id   AF-A0A8J7IWH3-F1
#
_cell.length_a   1.000
_cell.length_b   1.000
_cell.length_c   1.000
_cell.angle_alpha   90.00
_cell.angle_beta   90.00
_cell.angle_gamma   90.00
#
_symmetry.space_group_name_H-M   'P 1'
#
loop_
_entity.id
_entity.type
_entity.pdbx_description
1 polymer ?
#
loop_
_entity_poly.entity_id
_entity_poly.type
_entity_poly.pdbx_seq_one_letter_code
_entity_poly.pdbx_strand_id
1 'polypeptide(L)'
;MEYFHFLCDAHEIVYAEGIPTESLYTGTEALRAVNPQAREEILQTFPELKEKDYTPVPARAILSGRMQKQLVALHKEMGAALFDIHESAP
;
A
#
# COMPACT_ATOMS: atom_id res chain seq x y z
N MET A 1 22.21 -11.11 10.32
CA MET A 1 20.92 -10.84 9.65
C MET A 1 21.15 -9.64 8.78
N GLU A 2 20.85 -9.75 7.48
CA GLU A 2 20.99 -8.66 6.51
C GLU A 2 19.59 -8.21 6.11
N TYR A 3 19.40 -6.91 5.96
CA TYR A 3 18.12 -6.30 5.61
C TYR A 3 18.24 -5.68 4.23
N PHE A 4 17.29 -6.02 3.36
CA PHE A 4 17.27 -5.57 1.98
C PHE A 4 15.99 -4.79 1.72
N HIS A 5 16.12 -3.68 1.01
CA HIS A 5 14.99 -2.98 0.43
C HIS A 5 14.84 -3.41 -1.03
N PHE A 6 13.61 -3.63 -1.46
CA PHE A 6 13.24 -3.71 -2.87
C PHE A 6 12.04 -2.80 -3.10
N LEU A 7 11.93 -2.27 -4.32
CA LEU A 7 10.82 -1.44 -4.74
C LEU A 7 10.37 -1.91 -6.12
N CYS A 8 9.06 -1.93 -6.35
CA CYS A 8 8.45 -2.29 -7.62
C CYS A 8 8.07 -1.00 -8.38
N ASP A 9 7.89 -1.11 -9.70
CA ASP A 9 7.45 0.02 -10.54
C ASP A 9 6.04 0.53 -10.13
N ALA A 10 5.22 -0.36 -9.57
CA ALA A 10 3.91 -0.05 -9.01
C ALA A 10 3.72 -0.67 -7.62
N HIS A 11 2.65 -0.29 -6.93
CA HIS A 11 2.23 -0.98 -5.71
C HIS A 11 1.67 -2.36 -6.09
N GLU A 12 2.22 -3.42 -5.51
CA GLU A 12 1.93 -4.80 -5.89
C GLU A 12 1.61 -5.68 -4.67
N ILE A 13 0.89 -6.78 -4.92
CA ILE A 13 0.75 -7.86 -3.95
C ILE A 13 1.96 -8.78 -4.08
N VAL A 14 2.72 -8.93 -3.00
CA VAL A 14 3.84 -9.85 -2.86
C VAL A 14 3.48 -10.98 -1.90
N TYR A 15 4.10 -12.15 -2.04
CA TYR A 15 3.87 -13.27 -1.13
C TYR A 15 5.04 -13.39 -0.15
N ALA A 16 4.75 -13.26 1.14
CA ALA A 16 5.71 -13.46 2.22
C ALA A 16 5.26 -14.68 3.04
N GLU A 17 6.08 -15.73 3.07
CA GLU A 17 5.74 -17.00 3.74
C GLU A 17 4.39 -17.58 3.27
N GLY A 18 4.07 -17.42 1.97
CA GLY A 18 2.80 -17.85 1.38
C GLY A 18 1.60 -16.93 1.66
N ILE A 19 1.79 -15.86 2.46
CA ILE A 19 0.72 -14.93 2.81
C ILE A 19 0.76 -13.71 1.87
N PRO A 20 -0.38 -13.36 1.23
CA PRO A 20 -0.45 -12.16 0.40
C PRO A 20 -0.25 -10.92 1.25
N THR A 21 0.76 -10.14 0.90
CA THR A 21 1.20 -8.89 1.55
C THR A 21 1.32 -7.82 0.47
N GLU A 22 1.34 -6.54 0.85
CA GLU A 22 1.51 -5.46 -0.12
C GLU A 22 2.94 -4.92 -0.10
N SER A 23 3.45 -4.52 -1.26
CA SER A 23 4.70 -3.74 -1.36
C SER A 23 4.49 -2.33 -0.79
N LEU A 24 5.53 -1.50 -0.72
CA LEU A 24 5.37 -0.14 -0.21
C LEU A 24 4.54 0.71 -1.20
N TYR A 25 3.35 1.15 -0.79
CA TYR A 25 2.60 2.18 -1.51
C TYR A 25 3.30 3.54 -1.38
N THR A 26 3.93 4.04 -2.44
CA THR A 26 4.75 5.27 -2.49
C THR A 26 3.93 6.57 -2.47
N GLY A 27 2.88 6.62 -1.66
CA GLY A 27 2.11 7.84 -1.40
C GLY A 27 2.93 8.93 -0.70
N THR A 28 2.33 10.11 -0.56
CA THR A 28 2.99 11.35 -0.09
C THR A 28 3.79 11.21 1.21
N GLU A 29 3.41 10.28 2.09
CA GLU A 29 4.03 10.08 3.40
C GLU A 29 4.99 8.88 3.45
N ALA A 30 4.90 7.93 2.52
CA ALA A 30 5.58 6.63 2.63
C ALA A 30 7.12 6.76 2.60
N LEU A 31 7.64 7.60 1.71
CA LEU A 31 9.08 7.84 1.60
C LEU A 31 9.66 8.54 2.83
N ARG A 32 8.84 9.14 3.70
CA ARG A 32 9.32 9.74 4.96
C ARG A 32 9.72 8.69 6.00
N ALA A 33 9.15 7.49 5.92
CA ALA A 33 9.49 6.37 6.80
C ALA A 33 10.81 5.68 6.39
N VAL A 34 11.25 5.88 5.14
CA VAL A 34 12.52 5.35 4.65
C VAL A 34 13.67 6.22 5.19
N ASN A 35 14.75 5.58 5.62
CA ASN A 35 15.92 6.29 6.10
C ASN A 35 16.50 7.23 5.01
N PRO A 36 17.16 8.34 5.37
CA PRO A 36 17.59 9.34 4.38
C PRO A 36 18.50 8.80 3.28
N GLN A 37 19.38 7.85 3.59
CA GLN A 37 20.32 7.29 2.61
C GLN A 37 19.60 6.41 1.57
N ALA A 38 18.82 5.45 2.03
CA ALA A 38 18.04 4.57 1.15
C ALA A 38 17.00 5.37 0.36
N ARG A 39 16.42 6.42 0.94
CA ARG A 39 15.52 7.32 0.21
C ARG A 39 16.22 8.02 -0.94
N GLU A 40 17.44 8.50 -0.76
CA GLU A 40 18.21 9.13 -1.83
C GLU A 40 18.48 8.13 -2.97
N GLU A 41 18.87 6.90 -2.64
CA GLU A 41 19.09 5.82 -3.62
C GLU A 41 17.80 5.49 -4.41
N ILE A 42 16.66 5.38 -3.70
CA ILE A 42 15.34 5.18 -4.32
C ILE A 42 15.03 6.33 -5.28
N LEU A 43 15.23 7.58 -4.85
CA LEU A 43 14.94 8.79 -5.62
C LEU A 43 15.88 9.02 -6.81
N GLN A 44 17.02 8.35 -6.83
CA GLN A 44 17.93 8.30 -7.99
C GLN A 44 17.48 7.23 -9.00
N THR A 45 16.93 6.12 -8.49
CA THR A 45 16.45 5.00 -9.32
C THR A 45 15.05 5.27 -9.91
N PHE A 46 14.18 5.90 -9.13
CA PHE A 46 12.78 6.20 -9.45
C PHE A 46 12.54 7.73 -9.36
N PRO A 47 13.06 8.50 -10.33
CA PRO A 47 12.98 9.97 -10.30
C PRO A 47 11.56 10.52 -10.35
N GLU A 48 10.61 9.78 -10.92
CA GLU A 48 9.18 10.12 -11.01
C GLU A 48 8.54 10.31 -9.63
N LEU A 49 9.08 9.68 -8.58
CA LEU A 49 8.61 9.85 -7.20
C LEU A 49 8.84 11.28 -6.66
N LYS A 50 9.66 12.10 -7.34
CA LYS A 50 9.85 13.52 -7.03
C LYS A 50 8.81 14.42 -7.67
N GLU A 51 8.07 13.92 -8.67
CA GLU A 51 7.11 14.72 -9.40
C GLU A 51 5.92 15.06 -8.52
N LYS A 52 5.53 16.34 -8.52
CA LYS A 52 4.41 16.82 -7.69
C LYS A 52 3.08 16.16 -8.06
N ASP A 53 2.94 15.78 -9.33
CA ASP A 53 1.72 15.19 -9.88
C ASP A 53 1.81 13.65 -9.97
N TYR A 54 2.87 13.05 -9.41
CA TYR A 54 2.98 11.60 -9.31
C TYR A 54 1.85 11.04 -8.45
N THR A 55 1.06 10.16 -9.05
CA THR A 55 -0.04 9.47 -8.38
C THR A 55 0.24 7.97 -8.43
N PRO A 56 0.68 7.35 -7.32
CA PRO A 56 0.93 5.92 -7.30
C PRO A 56 -0.38 5.14 -7.52
N VAL A 57 -0.31 4.09 -8.31
CA VAL A 57 -1.44 3.17 -8.53
C VAL A 57 -1.43 2.12 -7.42
N PRO A 58 -2.51 1.98 -6.63
CA PRO A 58 -2.52 1.00 -5.56
C PRO A 58 -2.84 -0.41 -6.09
N ALA A 59 -2.19 -1.44 -5.52
CA ALA A 59 -2.47 -2.85 -5.78
C ALA A 59 -3.94 -3.24 -5.56
N ARG A 60 -4.59 -2.60 -4.58
CA ARG A 60 -6.01 -2.77 -4.26
C ARG A 60 -6.74 -1.43 -4.29
N ALA A 61 -8.02 -1.46 -4.63
CA ALA A 61 -8.82 -0.26 -4.75
C ALA A 61 -8.92 0.50 -3.41
N ILE A 62 -8.46 1.75 -3.42
CA ILE A 62 -8.69 2.69 -2.32
C ILE A 62 -10.00 3.41 -2.59
N LEU A 63 -11.02 3.14 -1.77
CA LEU A 63 -12.33 3.77 -1.93
C LEU A 63 -12.24 5.28 -1.71
N SER A 64 -13.05 6.05 -2.43
CA SER A 64 -13.18 7.48 -2.17
C SER A 64 -13.72 7.74 -0.76
N GLY A 65 -13.39 8.90 -0.16
CA GLY A 65 -13.88 9.24 1.19
C GLY A 65 -15.41 9.21 1.32
N ARG A 66 -16.15 9.52 0.23
CA ARG A 66 -17.61 9.37 0.20
C ARG A 66 -18.02 7.90 0.28
N MET A 67 -17.42 7.03 -0.53
CA MET A 67 -17.71 5.60 -0.54
C MET A 67 -17.28 4.93 0.77
N GLN A 68 -16.15 5.32 1.35
CA GLN A 68 -15.73 4.84 2.68
C GLN A 68 -16.78 5.16 3.74
N LYS A 69 -17.31 6.39 3.77
CA LYS A 69 -18.39 6.78 4.70
C LYS A 69 -19.66 5.97 4.49
N GLN A 70 -20.05 5.74 3.23
CA GLN A 70 -21.20 4.90 2.90
C GLN A 70 -20.99 3.45 3.35
N LEU A 71 -19.81 2.89 3.10
CA LEU A 71 -19.44 1.55 3.52
C LEU A 71 -19.53 1.42 5.05
N VAL A 72 -18.98 2.38 5.80
CA VAL A 72 -19.07 2.40 7.26
C VAL A 72 -20.51 2.48 7.75
N ALA A 73 -21.35 3.32 7.13
CA ALA A 73 -22.77 3.41 7.49
C ALA A 73 -23.51 2.08 7.24
N LEU A 74 -23.28 1.47 6.08
CA LEU A 74 -23.87 0.18 5.70
C LEU A 74 -23.51 -0.92 6.72
N HIS A 75 -22.24 -1.02 7.12
CA HIS A 75 -21.80 -2.03 8.09
C HIS A 75 -22.42 -1.83 9.47
N LYS A 76 -22.60 -0.57 9.91
CA LYS A 76 -23.29 -0.27 11.17
C LYS A 76 -24.76 -0.68 11.15
N GLU A 77 -25.44 -0.50 10.02
CA GLU A 77 -26.87 -0.83 9.88
C GLU A 77 -27.11 -2.34 9.72
N MET A 78 -26.27 -3.02 8.93
CA MET A 78 -26.44 -4.44 8.62
C MET A 78 -25.85 -5.38 9.69
N GLY A 79 -25.08 -4.85 10.64
CA GLY A 79 -24.36 -5.66 11.65
C GLY A 79 -23.28 -6.57 11.05
N ALA A 80 -22.89 -6.32 9.79
CA ALA A 80 -21.85 -7.07 9.10
C ALA A 80 -20.46 -6.56 9.51
N ALA A 81 -19.49 -7.47 9.65
CA ALA A 81 -18.11 -7.11 9.92
C ALA A 81 -17.47 -6.41 8.70
N LEU A 82 -16.73 -5.32 8.93
CA LEU A 82 -15.97 -4.60 7.87
C LEU A 82 -14.83 -5.43 7.29
N PHE A 83 -14.35 -6.41 8.04
CA PHE A 83 -13.36 -7.39 7.64
C PHE A 83 -13.77 -8.73 8.23
N ASP A 84 -13.84 -9.74 7.37
CA ASP A 84 -13.83 -11.14 7.78
C ASP A 84 -12.52 -11.72 7.26
N ILE A 85 -11.68 -12.23 8.17
CA ILE A 85 -10.44 -12.92 7.78
C ILE A 85 -10.87 -14.29 7.26
N HIS A 86 -11.19 -14.38 5.97
CA HIS A 86 -11.21 -15.67 5.31
C HIS A 86 -9.76 -16.16 5.25
N GLU A 87 -9.42 -17.13 6.10
CA GLU A 87 -8.28 -18.01 5.85
C GLU A 87 -8.51 -18.65 4.48
N SER A 88 -7.90 -18.07 3.44
CA SER A 88 -7.65 -18.78 2.21
C SER A 88 -6.63 -19.88 2.54
N ALA A 89 -7.17 -21.07 2.87
CA ALA A 89 -6.42 -22.32 2.95
C ALA A 89 -5.64 -22.55 1.63
N PRO A 90 -4.49 -23.26 1.70
CA PRO A 90 -3.36 -23.15 0.77
C PRO A 90 -3.68 -23.52 -0.69
#